data_AF-A0A7V4J0T1-F1
#
_entry.id   AF-A0A7V4J0T1-F1
#
_cell.length_a   1.000
_cell.length_b   1.000
_cell.length_c   1.000
_cell.angle_alpha   90.00
_cell.angle_beta   90.00
_cell.angle_gamma   90.00
#
_symmetry.space_group_name_H-M   'P 1'
#
loop_
_entity.id
_entity.type
_entity.pdbx_description
1 polymer ?
#
loop_
_entity_poly.entity_id
_entity_poly.type
_entity_poly.pdbx_seq_one_letter_code
_entity_poly.pdbx_strand_id
1 'polypeptide(L)'
;MAENGTQKQSENNKTIPQKKSAIKERIAVTVQKTKTVLNQIYLGEETFSNFTTKLINAIKVFIVATRKFLKDGCTTKASSIAYTTIVSLIPTLTVALTTYSMFEQVGNKKEEIFRRITAFMVEHNIRLNIDPIIDTLSSLIDNAGKIGGVGAVIMVISATAVLRTIEQSLNEIWGITKNRPIFLRIVYYWAALTLGPLMLIAGTTVATQLSLAFSSPTYYSAYITENRIWAVGNQAAIDTAASVDKLDHRQFDISNIDFENQKVYRFEPSMRGFMEDEFRMEPLDFKKSVFSDIQFIGKNGWVVGRGGVILSTTNGGSSWLIEKLGSLNFTDIHMLNAKKGFLVTDNGMLLTTEDGAKSWSVKEWDGYSSRWNEIAFQGETGIIVGDKGTILITKNGGKDWLMAVINEAKRKNRYV
;
A
#
# COMPACT_ATOMS: atom_id res chain seq x y z
N MET A 1 -44.67 -79.92 14.29
CA MET A 1 -45.63 -79.71 15.40
C MET A 1 -44.84 -79.91 16.69
N ALA A 2 -44.59 -78.83 17.47
CA ALA A 2 -44.02 -78.76 18.85
C ALA A 2 -42.67 -79.49 19.12
N GLU A 3 -41.73 -79.12 20.01
CA GLU A 3 -41.55 -78.09 21.05
C GLU A 3 -40.06 -78.09 21.53
N ASN A 4 -39.58 -76.93 22.00
CA ASN A 4 -38.54 -76.59 23.00
C ASN A 4 -37.37 -77.52 23.45
N GLY A 5 -36.18 -76.91 23.63
CA GLY A 5 -35.46 -76.94 24.92
C GLY A 5 -33.94 -77.26 24.99
N THR A 6 -33.11 -76.21 25.13
CA THR A 6 -31.97 -76.02 26.09
C THR A 6 -30.82 -77.05 26.27
N GLN A 7 -29.55 -76.64 26.06
CA GLN A 7 -28.54 -76.30 27.12
C GLN A 7 -27.09 -76.10 26.60
N LYS A 8 -26.40 -75.15 27.23
CA LYS A 8 -24.98 -74.76 27.13
C LYS A 8 -24.07 -75.63 28.04
N GLN A 9 -22.78 -75.74 27.68
CA GLN A 9 -21.55 -75.55 28.51
C GLN A 9 -20.46 -76.64 28.37
N SER A 10 -19.30 -76.25 27.85
CA SER A 10 -17.93 -76.31 28.41
C SER A 10 -16.98 -76.03 27.22
N GLU A 11 -15.90 -75.24 27.26
CA GLU A 11 -14.79 -75.22 28.20
C GLU A 11 -14.20 -73.80 28.30
N ASN A 12 -14.02 -73.32 29.52
CA ASN A 12 -13.19 -72.17 29.83
C ASN A 12 -12.48 -72.48 31.15
N ASN A 13 -11.23 -72.97 31.10
CA ASN A 13 -10.43 -73.15 32.32
C ASN A 13 -8.92 -73.13 32.03
N LYS A 14 -8.28 -71.97 32.18
CA LYS A 14 -6.87 -71.84 32.58
C LYS A 14 -6.82 -71.06 33.89
N THR A 15 -6.24 -71.68 34.91
CA THR A 15 -6.22 -71.24 36.31
C THR A 15 -5.41 -69.95 36.56
N ILE A 16 -5.91 -69.14 37.48
CA ILE A 16 -5.48 -67.77 37.84
C ILE A 16 -3.98 -67.59 38.20
N PRO A 17 -3.24 -68.58 38.77
CA PRO A 17 -1.82 -68.40 39.13
C PRO A 17 -0.87 -68.23 37.94
N GLN A 18 -1.10 -68.92 36.82
CA GLN A 18 -0.20 -68.90 35.65
C GLN A 18 -0.24 -67.55 34.91
N LYS A 19 -1.39 -66.86 34.90
CA LYS A 19 -1.52 -65.52 34.31
C LYS A 19 -0.71 -64.47 35.08
N LYS A 20 -0.66 -64.53 36.42
CA LYS A 20 0.11 -63.56 37.24
C LYS A 20 1.63 -63.72 37.05
N SER A 21 2.12 -64.94 36.87
CA SER A 21 3.53 -65.24 36.56
C SER A 21 3.96 -64.64 35.22
N ALA A 22 3.19 -64.91 34.16
CA ALA A 22 3.49 -64.41 32.82
C ALA A 22 3.43 -62.88 32.71
N ILE A 23 2.59 -62.22 33.53
CA ILE A 23 2.52 -60.75 33.59
C ILE A 23 3.76 -60.17 34.28
N LYS A 24 4.21 -60.75 35.40
CA LYS A 24 5.44 -60.30 36.08
C LYS A 24 6.68 -60.45 35.20
N GLU A 25 6.75 -61.55 34.45
CA GLU A 25 7.85 -61.83 33.53
C GLU A 25 7.87 -60.84 32.34
N ARG A 26 6.69 -60.52 31.77
CA ARG A 26 6.57 -59.47 30.74
C ARG A 26 6.96 -58.08 31.26
N ILE A 27 6.58 -57.74 32.50
CA ILE A 27 6.95 -56.46 33.12
C ILE A 27 8.47 -56.41 33.35
N ALA A 28 9.09 -57.48 33.85
CA ALA A 28 10.54 -57.54 34.06
C ALA A 28 11.32 -57.40 32.75
N VAL A 29 10.91 -58.10 31.68
CA VAL A 29 11.51 -57.98 30.35
C VAL A 29 11.35 -56.56 29.78
N THR A 30 10.20 -55.92 30.03
CA THR A 30 9.96 -54.54 29.58
C THR A 30 10.85 -53.56 30.30
N VAL A 31 10.97 -53.65 31.63
CA VAL A 31 11.86 -52.81 32.46
C VAL A 31 13.32 -52.98 32.06
N GLN A 32 13.74 -54.22 31.76
CA GLN A 32 15.10 -54.49 31.33
C GLN A 32 15.39 -53.90 29.94
N LYS A 33 14.43 -54.00 29.01
CA LYS A 33 14.51 -53.32 27.70
C LYS A 33 14.61 -51.80 27.84
N THR A 34 13.80 -51.17 28.70
CA THR A 34 13.90 -49.71 28.92
C THR A 34 15.24 -49.32 29.53
N LYS A 35 15.77 -50.10 30.47
CA LYS A 35 17.08 -49.84 31.08
C LYS A 35 18.23 -49.98 30.09
N THR A 36 18.18 -50.98 29.19
CA THR A 36 19.18 -51.14 28.12
C THR A 36 19.11 -50.01 27.09
N VAL A 37 17.90 -49.57 26.71
CA VAL A 37 17.72 -48.41 25.82
C VAL A 37 18.28 -47.14 26.48
N LEU A 38 18.03 -46.92 27.77
CA LEU A 38 18.57 -45.76 28.51
C LEU A 38 20.10 -45.74 28.53
N ASN A 39 20.72 -46.90 28.79
CA ASN A 39 22.18 -47.03 28.77
C ASN A 39 22.77 -46.85 27.37
N GLN A 40 22.11 -47.33 26.32
CA GLN A 40 22.58 -47.14 24.94
C GLN A 40 22.43 -45.70 24.46
N ILE A 41 21.45 -44.93 24.94
CA ILE A 41 21.35 -43.48 24.74
C ILE A 41 22.59 -42.76 25.29
N TYR A 42 23.18 -43.26 26.39
CA TYR A 42 24.34 -42.64 27.03
C TYR A 42 25.71 -43.22 26.63
N LEU A 43 25.84 -44.52 26.31
CA LEU A 43 27.13 -45.23 26.22
C LEU A 43 27.31 -46.21 25.03
N GLY A 44 26.27 -46.55 24.25
CA GLY A 44 26.35 -47.66 23.26
C GLY A 44 26.42 -47.24 21.79
N GLU A 45 27.15 -47.97 20.94
CA GLU A 45 27.30 -47.67 19.50
C GLU A 45 26.31 -48.39 18.56
N GLU A 46 25.71 -49.53 18.93
CA GLU A 46 24.77 -50.25 18.04
C GLU A 46 23.50 -50.78 18.71
N THR A 47 22.40 -50.88 17.93
CA THR A 47 21.05 -51.27 18.36
C THR A 47 20.38 -52.29 17.44
N PHE A 48 19.46 -53.08 18.00
CA PHE A 48 18.82 -54.27 17.42
C PHE A 48 17.95 -54.07 16.15
N SER A 49 17.69 -52.84 15.66
CA SER A 49 16.91 -52.59 14.42
C SER A 49 17.23 -51.23 13.78
N ASN A 50 17.08 -51.12 12.45
CA ASN A 50 17.36 -49.87 11.70
C ASN A 50 16.52 -48.67 12.16
N PHE A 51 15.27 -48.88 12.59
CA PHE A 51 14.37 -47.79 13.00
C PHE A 51 14.69 -47.31 14.43
N THR A 52 14.91 -48.23 15.37
CA THR A 52 15.26 -47.87 16.75
C THR A 52 16.64 -47.22 16.84
N THR A 53 17.59 -47.64 16.00
CA THR A 53 18.90 -46.99 15.87
C THR A 53 18.78 -45.55 15.40
N LYS A 54 17.97 -45.27 14.36
CA LYS A 54 17.71 -43.90 13.91
C LYS A 54 17.05 -43.04 14.98
N LEU A 55 16.08 -43.58 15.71
CA LEU A 55 15.40 -42.87 16.80
C LEU A 55 16.34 -42.54 17.97
N ILE A 56 17.15 -43.51 18.40
CA ILE A 56 18.12 -43.31 19.48
C ILE A 56 19.22 -42.33 19.06
N ASN A 57 19.70 -42.41 17.82
CA ASN A 57 20.65 -41.44 17.30
C ASN A 57 20.05 -40.03 17.19
N ALA A 58 18.78 -39.89 16.79
CA ALA A 58 18.10 -38.59 16.81
C ALA A 58 17.99 -38.03 18.23
N ILE A 59 17.64 -38.86 19.21
CA ILE A 59 17.58 -38.47 20.63
C ILE A 59 18.99 -38.07 21.13
N LYS A 60 20.03 -38.82 20.79
CA LYS A 60 21.42 -38.47 21.13
C LYS A 60 21.84 -37.14 20.54
N VAL A 61 21.60 -36.93 19.24
CA VAL A 61 21.89 -35.65 18.56
C VAL A 61 21.14 -34.53 19.25
N PHE A 62 19.85 -34.71 19.57
CA PHE A 62 19.06 -33.72 20.27
C PHE A 62 19.62 -33.40 21.67
N ILE A 63 19.98 -34.41 22.46
CA ILE A 63 20.57 -34.22 23.80
C ILE A 63 21.93 -33.51 23.70
N VAL A 64 22.81 -33.95 22.80
CA VAL A 64 24.13 -33.34 22.60
C VAL A 64 24.02 -31.91 22.10
N ALA A 65 23.13 -31.65 21.14
CA ALA A 65 22.86 -30.32 20.61
C ALA A 65 22.28 -29.40 21.69
N THR A 66 21.30 -29.88 22.48
CA THR A 66 20.71 -29.10 23.57
C THR A 66 21.74 -28.79 24.66
N ARG A 67 22.57 -29.77 25.04
CA ARG A 67 23.62 -29.57 26.04
C ARG A 67 24.68 -28.58 25.54
N LYS A 68 25.07 -28.67 24.27
CA LYS A 68 25.99 -27.72 23.65
C LYS A 68 25.39 -26.32 23.56
N PHE A 69 24.12 -26.20 23.14
CA PHE A 69 23.37 -24.94 23.09
C PHE A 69 23.29 -24.24 24.46
N LEU A 70 23.05 -25.00 25.53
CA LEU A 70 23.05 -24.48 26.90
C LEU A 70 24.47 -24.10 27.37
N LYS A 71 25.48 -24.92 27.07
CA LYS A 71 26.88 -24.65 27.42
C LYS A 71 27.43 -23.42 26.71
N ASP A 72 27.05 -23.21 25.45
CA ASP A 72 27.50 -22.09 24.62
C ASP A 72 26.73 -20.79 24.94
N GLY A 73 25.81 -20.82 25.92
CA GLY A 73 25.06 -19.65 26.39
C GLY A 73 24.18 -19.02 25.30
N CYS A 74 23.71 -19.83 24.35
CA CYS A 74 23.00 -19.35 23.16
C CYS A 74 21.73 -18.56 23.50
N THR A 75 21.05 -18.88 24.61
CA THR A 75 19.88 -18.12 25.09
C THR A 75 20.24 -16.70 25.51
N THR A 76 21.34 -16.53 26.23
CA THR A 76 21.84 -15.21 26.65
C THR A 76 22.30 -14.40 25.44
N LYS A 77 22.99 -15.03 24.48
CA LYS A 77 23.39 -14.40 23.22
C LYS A 77 22.18 -14.02 22.34
N ALA A 78 21.17 -14.87 22.23
CA ALA A 78 19.96 -14.56 21.49
C ALA A 78 19.18 -13.39 22.14
N SER A 79 19.11 -13.37 23.47
CA SER A 79 18.49 -12.29 24.23
C SER A 79 19.23 -10.96 24.05
N SER A 80 20.56 -10.95 24.08
CA SER A 80 21.34 -9.74 23.84
C SER A 80 21.17 -9.21 22.42
N ILE A 81 21.10 -10.09 21.40
CA ILE A 81 20.80 -9.70 20.02
C ILE A 81 19.40 -9.11 19.92
N ALA A 82 18.40 -9.73 20.54
CA ALA A 82 17.02 -9.24 20.50
C ALA A 82 16.91 -7.85 21.14
N TYR A 83 17.50 -7.66 22.32
CA TYR A 83 17.55 -6.37 22.99
C TYR A 83 18.28 -5.32 22.15
N THR A 84 19.44 -5.67 21.60
CA THR A 84 20.21 -4.79 20.69
C THR A 84 19.37 -4.41 19.47
N THR A 85 18.65 -5.36 18.87
CA THR A 85 17.79 -5.13 17.70
C THR A 85 16.69 -4.12 18.04
N ILE A 86 16.03 -4.27 19.20
CA ILE A 86 14.99 -3.34 19.65
C ILE A 86 15.57 -1.93 19.88
N VAL A 87 16.67 -1.82 20.64
CA VAL A 87 17.34 -0.54 20.90
C VAL A 87 17.84 0.11 19.60
N SER A 88 18.20 -0.72 18.62
CA SER A 88 18.70 -0.26 17.33
C SER A 88 17.66 0.15 16.30
N LEU A 89 16.41 -0.26 16.50
CA LEU A 89 15.36 -0.01 15.54
C LEU A 89 15.15 1.49 15.36
N ILE A 90 15.17 2.24 16.46
CA ILE A 90 14.95 3.68 16.46
C ILE A 90 16.05 4.41 15.66
N PRO A 91 17.36 4.29 15.97
CA PRO A 91 18.40 4.94 15.17
C PRO A 91 18.39 4.55 13.69
N THR A 92 18.11 3.28 13.38
CA THR A 92 18.09 2.77 11.99
C THR A 92 16.93 3.38 11.21
N LEU A 93 15.73 3.37 11.79
CA LEU A 93 14.53 3.97 11.21
C LEU A 93 14.74 5.47 10.99
N THR A 94 15.36 6.15 11.97
CA THR A 94 15.69 7.56 11.85
C THR A 94 16.60 7.82 10.65
N VAL A 95 17.69 7.05 10.44
CA VAL A 95 18.56 7.28 9.26
C VAL A 95 17.86 6.97 7.94
N ALA A 96 17.03 5.92 7.90
CA ALA A 96 16.25 5.62 6.71
C ALA A 96 15.31 6.77 6.35
N LEU A 97 14.60 7.32 7.34
CA LEU A 97 13.67 8.43 7.17
C LEU A 97 14.38 9.77 6.87
N THR A 98 15.55 10.04 7.45
CA THR A 98 16.33 11.25 7.14
C THR A 98 16.90 11.20 5.73
N THR A 99 17.42 10.05 5.31
CA THR A 99 17.87 9.85 3.94
C THR A 99 16.70 10.02 2.97
N TYR A 100 15.53 9.49 3.32
CA TYR A 100 14.30 9.66 2.55
C TYR A 100 13.88 11.13 2.43
N SER A 101 14.02 11.94 3.49
CA SER A 101 13.61 13.35 3.48
C SER A 101 14.56 14.26 2.68
N MET A 102 15.84 13.91 2.54
CA MET A 102 16.82 14.68 1.76
C MET A 102 16.58 14.65 0.24
N PHE A 103 15.82 13.68 -0.29
CA PHE A 103 15.43 13.66 -1.70
C PHE A 103 14.23 14.59 -1.93
N GLU A 104 14.57 15.83 -2.27
CA GLU A 104 13.78 17.07 -2.37
C GLU A 104 12.45 17.03 -3.18
N GLN A 105 12.08 15.90 -3.83
CA GLN A 105 10.77 15.71 -4.48
C GLN A 105 9.66 15.14 -3.56
N VAL A 106 9.92 15.02 -2.26
CA VAL A 106 9.04 14.32 -1.29
C VAL A 106 8.20 15.27 -0.42
N GLY A 107 8.42 16.59 -0.49
CA GLY A 107 7.63 17.57 0.27
C GLY A 107 6.10 17.40 0.11
N ASN A 108 5.65 16.99 -1.08
CA ASN A 108 4.23 16.75 -1.39
C ASN A 108 3.78 15.27 -1.24
N LYS A 109 4.66 14.36 -0.77
CA LYS A 109 4.36 12.92 -0.63
C LYS A 109 4.16 12.45 0.82
N LYS A 110 4.49 13.27 1.83
CA LYS A 110 4.13 12.98 3.22
C LYS A 110 2.62 12.72 3.32
N GLU A 111 1.84 13.68 2.84
CA GLU A 111 0.37 13.60 2.72
C GLU A 111 -0.10 12.35 1.96
N GLU A 112 0.60 11.96 0.88
CA GLU A 112 0.23 10.81 0.05
C GLU A 112 0.52 9.46 0.73
N ILE A 113 1.64 9.32 1.44
CA ILE A 113 1.93 8.12 2.25
C ILE A 113 0.91 8.02 3.38
N PHE A 114 0.65 9.14 4.07
CA PHE A 114 -0.37 9.19 5.12
C PHE A 114 -1.76 8.85 4.58
N ARG A 115 -2.13 9.41 3.43
CA ARG A 115 -3.39 9.12 2.73
C ARG A 115 -3.52 7.65 2.38
N ARG A 116 -2.45 7.00 1.91
CA ARG A 116 -2.45 5.55 1.59
C ARG A 116 -2.55 4.67 2.82
N ILE A 117 -1.85 5.01 3.91
CA ILE A 117 -1.94 4.27 5.17
C ILE A 117 -3.35 4.41 5.76
N THR A 118 -3.89 5.63 5.79
CA THR A 118 -5.26 5.90 6.25
C THR A 118 -6.29 5.20 5.37
N ALA A 119 -6.16 5.25 4.04
CA ALA A 119 -7.04 4.53 3.12
C ALA A 119 -7.00 3.02 3.34
N PHE A 120 -5.81 2.43 3.49
CA PHE A 120 -5.65 0.99 3.78
C PHE A 120 -6.30 0.59 5.11
N MET A 121 -6.14 1.40 6.16
CA MET A 121 -6.76 1.13 7.45
C MET A 121 -8.29 1.26 7.42
N VAL A 122 -8.81 2.27 6.71
CA VAL A 122 -10.25 2.46 6.51
C VAL A 122 -10.83 1.28 5.72
N GLU A 123 -10.15 0.86 4.65
CA GLU A 123 -10.53 -0.30 3.83
C GLU A 123 -10.57 -1.61 4.66
N HIS A 124 -9.58 -1.81 5.54
CA HIS A 124 -9.47 -3.02 6.37
C HIS A 124 -10.15 -2.90 7.74
N ASN A 125 -10.90 -1.81 7.98
CA ASN A 125 -11.64 -1.55 9.22
C ASN A 125 -10.78 -1.58 10.49
N ILE A 126 -9.51 -1.19 10.37
CA ILE A 126 -8.54 -1.13 11.47
C ILE A 126 -8.79 0.15 12.28
N ARG A 127 -9.30 0.01 13.50
CA ARG A 127 -9.59 1.13 14.42
C ARG A 127 -8.44 1.37 15.40
N LEU A 128 -7.26 1.71 14.89
CA LEU A 128 -6.16 2.18 15.72
C LEU A 128 -6.17 3.72 15.71
N ASN A 129 -6.10 4.34 16.88
CA ASN A 129 -5.81 5.77 16.96
C ASN A 129 -4.33 5.96 16.64
N ILE A 130 -4.04 6.23 15.36
CA ILE A 130 -2.68 6.40 14.87
C ILE A 130 -2.21 7.85 14.95
N ASP A 131 -3.06 8.80 15.35
CA ASP A 131 -2.67 10.22 15.45
C ASP A 131 -1.40 10.39 16.32
N PRO A 132 -1.24 9.73 17.47
CA PRO A 132 0.00 9.82 18.24
C PRO A 132 1.21 9.20 17.53
N ILE A 133 1.02 8.15 16.73
CA ILE A 133 2.07 7.50 15.94
C ILE A 133 2.46 8.40 14.76
N ILE A 134 1.48 9.05 14.14
CA ILE A 134 1.68 10.02 13.06
C ILE A 134 2.42 11.25 13.59
N ASP A 135 2.00 11.82 14.72
CA ASP A 135 2.65 12.99 15.32
C ASP A 135 4.09 12.69 15.73
N THR A 136 4.35 11.50 16.28
CA THR A 136 5.71 11.07 16.60
C THR A 136 6.54 10.81 15.35
N LEU A 137 5.97 10.22 14.30
CA LEU A 137 6.68 10.00 13.03
C LEU A 137 6.94 11.32 12.29
N SER A 138 5.97 12.22 12.24
CA SER A 138 6.11 13.55 11.63
C SER A 138 7.12 14.38 12.39
N SER A 139 7.06 14.42 13.72
CA SER A 139 8.06 15.12 14.53
C SER A 139 9.45 14.50 14.38
N LEU A 140 9.59 13.18 14.25
CA LEU A 140 10.88 12.54 13.92
C LEU A 140 11.41 12.98 12.55
N ILE A 141 10.55 13.04 11.53
CA ILE A 141 10.93 13.45 10.16
C ILE A 141 11.20 14.96 10.08
N ASP A 142 10.45 15.79 10.78
CA ASP A 142 10.60 17.24 10.80
C ASP A 142 11.80 17.65 11.64
N ASN A 143 12.02 16.98 12.77
CA ASN A 143 13.26 17.13 13.55
C ASN A 143 14.45 16.66 12.72
N ALA A 144 14.35 15.51 12.03
CA ALA A 144 15.37 15.04 11.09
C ALA A 144 15.72 16.07 10.00
N GLY A 145 14.72 16.73 9.42
CA GLY A 145 14.92 17.80 8.43
C GLY A 145 15.56 19.07 9.01
N LYS A 146 15.28 19.40 10.28
CA LYS A 146 15.84 20.57 11.00
C LYS A 146 17.24 20.33 11.57
N ILE A 147 17.65 19.08 11.70
CA ILE A 147 18.86 18.66 12.44
C ILE A 147 20.18 19.03 11.72
N GLY A 148 20.14 19.39 10.43
CA GLY A 148 21.33 19.80 9.67
C GLY A 148 22.40 18.70 9.59
N GLY A 149 23.60 19.05 9.09
CA GLY A 149 24.68 18.08 8.88
C GLY A 149 25.21 17.40 10.16
N VAL A 150 25.05 18.03 11.33
CA VAL A 150 25.62 17.54 12.60
C VAL A 150 24.87 16.32 13.13
N GLY A 151 23.53 16.31 13.12
CA GLY A 151 22.83 15.10 13.57
C GLY A 151 22.78 13.99 12.54
N ALA A 152 22.97 14.27 11.25
CA ALA A 152 23.24 13.22 10.26
C ALA A 152 24.48 12.40 10.64
N VAL A 153 25.56 13.07 11.08
CA VAL A 153 26.79 12.41 11.57
C VAL A 153 26.50 11.58 12.82
N ILE A 154 25.78 12.14 13.81
CA ILE A 154 25.41 11.42 15.05
C ILE A 154 24.60 10.17 14.73
N MET A 155 23.63 10.26 13.82
CA MET A 155 22.78 9.12 13.46
C MET A 155 23.57 8.04 12.72
N VAL A 156 24.49 8.42 11.82
CA VAL A 156 25.38 7.46 11.15
C VAL A 156 26.27 6.73 12.17
N ILE A 157 26.78 7.45 13.18
CA ILE A 157 27.55 6.84 14.27
C ILE A 157 26.68 5.85 15.07
N SER A 158 25.45 6.23 15.45
CA SER A 158 24.53 5.36 16.18
C SER A 158 24.16 4.11 15.38
N ALA A 159 23.83 4.25 14.09
CA ALA A 159 23.50 3.12 13.23
C ALA A 159 24.70 2.19 12.98
N THR A 160 25.90 2.75 12.87
CA THR A 160 27.14 1.97 12.74
C THR A 160 27.45 1.21 14.04
N ALA A 161 27.21 1.82 15.20
CA ALA A 161 27.38 1.16 16.50
C ALA A 161 26.44 -0.04 16.66
N VAL A 162 25.19 0.09 16.20
CA VAL A 162 24.21 -1.00 16.13
C VAL A 162 24.69 -2.15 15.28
N LEU A 163 25.08 -1.86 14.03
CA LEU A 163 25.46 -2.89 13.05
C LEU A 163 26.70 -3.65 13.54
N ARG A 164 27.61 -2.95 14.21
CA ARG A 164 28.74 -3.54 14.90
C ARG A 164 28.30 -4.53 15.97
N THR A 165 27.33 -4.20 16.82
CA THR A 165 26.86 -5.12 17.87
C THR A 165 26.21 -6.37 17.27
N ILE A 166 25.38 -6.22 16.23
CA ILE A 166 24.77 -7.34 15.52
C ILE A 166 25.85 -8.25 14.92
N GLU A 167 26.83 -7.67 14.22
CA GLU A 167 27.95 -8.44 13.63
C GLU A 167 28.76 -9.17 14.70
N GLN A 168 29.06 -8.51 15.82
CA GLN A 168 29.80 -9.14 16.92
C GLN A 168 29.04 -10.35 17.47
N SER A 169 27.74 -10.22 17.72
CA SER A 169 26.93 -11.33 18.21
C SER A 169 26.82 -12.47 17.19
N LEU A 170 26.70 -12.15 15.88
CA LEU A 170 26.73 -13.17 14.83
C LEU A 170 28.09 -13.86 14.74
N ASN A 171 29.20 -13.12 14.78
CA ASN A 171 30.55 -13.68 14.77
C ASN A 171 30.79 -14.61 15.97
N GLU A 172 30.25 -14.27 17.15
CA GLU A 172 30.28 -15.12 18.34
C GLU A 172 29.41 -16.38 18.24
N ILE A 173 28.31 -16.35 17.50
CA ILE A 173 27.47 -17.53 17.23
C ILE A 173 28.17 -18.46 16.23
N TRP A 174 28.73 -17.90 15.17
CA TRP A 174 29.35 -18.65 14.08
C TRP A 174 30.84 -18.99 14.32
N GLY A 175 31.41 -18.57 15.45
CA GLY A 175 32.80 -18.87 15.82
C GLY A 175 33.84 -18.18 14.92
N ILE A 176 33.50 -17.02 14.34
CA ILE A 176 34.38 -16.29 13.43
C ILE A 176 35.46 -15.56 14.23
N THR A 177 36.72 -15.93 14.05
CA THR A 177 37.86 -15.41 14.82
C THR A 177 38.56 -14.21 14.16
N LYS A 178 38.37 -14.00 12.85
CA LYS A 178 38.93 -12.84 12.12
C LYS A 178 37.86 -11.80 11.87
N ASN A 179 37.98 -10.66 12.54
CA ASN A 179 37.14 -9.50 12.34
C ASN A 179 37.60 -8.68 11.13
N ARG A 180 36.66 -8.07 10.40
CA ARG A 180 36.97 -7.10 9.36
C ARG A 180 37.60 -5.83 9.99
N PRO A 181 38.47 -5.10 9.27
CA PRO A 181 39.00 -3.83 9.73
C PRO A 181 37.86 -2.85 10.08
N ILE A 182 38.00 -2.12 11.19
CA ILE A 182 36.97 -1.20 11.69
C ILE A 182 36.57 -0.17 10.61
N PHE A 183 37.54 0.35 9.86
CA PHE A 183 37.27 1.30 8.78
C PHE A 183 36.38 0.71 7.67
N LEU A 184 36.69 -0.50 7.19
CA LEU A 184 35.87 -1.16 6.17
C LEU A 184 34.46 -1.48 6.67
N ARG A 185 34.31 -1.83 7.96
CA ARG A 185 32.99 -2.02 8.58
C ARG A 185 32.16 -0.74 8.53
N ILE A 186 32.74 0.39 8.92
CA ILE A 186 32.06 1.70 8.87
C ILE A 186 31.60 2.00 7.44
N VAL A 187 32.48 1.80 6.45
CA VAL A 187 32.14 2.06 5.03
C VAL A 187 31.01 1.14 4.53
N TYR A 188 31.08 -0.18 4.79
CA TYR A 188 30.04 -1.12 4.37
C TYR A 188 28.70 -0.85 5.07
N TYR A 189 28.72 -0.54 6.35
CA TYR A 189 27.51 -0.22 7.11
C TYR A 189 26.89 1.09 6.67
N TRP A 190 27.71 2.11 6.45
CA TRP A 190 27.26 3.38 5.90
C TRP A 190 26.66 3.21 4.51
N ALA A 191 27.29 2.44 3.62
CA ALA A 191 26.76 2.13 2.30
C ALA A 191 25.45 1.34 2.39
N ALA A 192 25.38 0.29 3.21
CA ALA A 192 24.16 -0.51 3.35
C ALA A 192 22.98 0.32 3.86
N LEU A 193 23.24 1.22 4.82
CA LEU A 193 22.23 2.04 5.48
C LEU A 193 21.73 3.22 4.61
N THR A 194 22.58 3.76 3.73
CA THR A 194 22.25 4.92 2.88
C THR A 194 21.97 4.50 1.43
N LEU A 195 22.91 3.79 0.81
CA LEU A 195 22.80 3.32 -0.58
C LEU A 195 21.71 2.26 -0.71
N GLY A 196 21.48 1.42 0.30
CA GLY A 196 20.43 0.39 0.27
C GLY A 196 19.02 0.96 0.04
N PRO A 197 18.50 1.82 0.95
CA PRO A 197 17.22 2.49 0.75
C PRO A 197 17.18 3.33 -0.52
N LEU A 198 18.28 4.04 -0.83
CA LEU A 198 18.37 4.84 -2.05
C LEU A 198 18.20 3.99 -3.31
N MET A 199 18.87 2.84 -3.39
CA MET A 199 18.77 1.91 -4.51
C MET A 199 17.39 1.28 -4.60
N LEU A 200 16.71 1.01 -3.48
CA LEU A 200 15.32 0.54 -3.50
C LEU A 200 14.37 1.61 -4.06
N ILE A 201 14.53 2.88 -3.64
CA ILE A 201 13.71 3.99 -4.13
C ILE A 201 13.99 4.24 -5.62
N ALA A 202 15.27 4.34 -6.00
CA ALA A 202 15.67 4.54 -7.39
C ALA A 202 15.21 3.37 -8.27
N GLY A 203 15.44 2.14 -7.82
CA GLY A 203 15.06 0.92 -8.54
C GLY A 203 13.55 0.79 -8.73
N THR A 204 12.75 1.03 -7.68
CA THR A 204 11.29 1.02 -7.78
C THR A 204 10.76 2.15 -8.66
N THR A 205 11.35 3.34 -8.58
CA THR A 205 10.99 4.48 -9.43
C THR A 205 11.30 4.20 -10.89
N VAL A 206 12.50 3.70 -11.20
CA VAL A 206 12.86 3.30 -12.56
C VAL A 206 11.95 2.18 -13.06
N ALA A 207 11.71 1.15 -12.25
CA ALA A 207 10.84 0.03 -12.62
C ALA A 207 9.40 0.50 -12.89
N THR A 208 8.84 1.39 -12.08
CA THR A 208 7.50 1.96 -12.31
C THR A 208 7.46 2.83 -13.55
N GLN A 209 8.43 3.72 -13.75
CA GLN A 209 8.50 4.56 -14.96
C GLN A 209 8.67 3.71 -16.23
N LEU A 210 9.51 2.68 -16.17
CA LEU A 210 9.70 1.75 -17.28
C LEU A 210 8.42 0.96 -17.57
N SER A 211 7.76 0.46 -16.52
CA SER A 211 6.47 -0.23 -16.66
C SER A 211 5.41 0.68 -17.27
N LEU A 212 5.35 1.96 -16.88
CA LEU A 212 4.41 2.92 -17.46
C LEU A 212 4.75 3.22 -18.92
N ALA A 213 6.02 3.42 -19.25
CA ALA A 213 6.46 3.71 -20.62
C ALA A 213 6.14 2.58 -21.61
N PHE A 214 6.09 1.33 -21.15
CA PHE A 214 5.77 0.16 -21.98
C PHE A 214 4.35 -0.37 -21.81
N SER A 215 3.58 0.11 -20.83
CA SER A 215 2.19 -0.28 -20.69
C SER A 215 1.30 0.48 -21.67
N SER A 216 0.33 -0.19 -22.26
CA SER A 216 -0.74 0.48 -23.00
C SER A 216 -1.54 1.41 -22.07
N PRO A 217 -2.05 2.54 -22.59
CA PRO A 217 -2.87 3.44 -21.81
C PRO A 217 -4.19 2.78 -21.39
N THR A 218 -4.69 3.19 -20.24
CA THR A 218 -6.01 2.85 -19.72
C THR A 218 -6.95 4.03 -19.93
N TYR A 219 -8.05 3.81 -20.63
CA TYR A 219 -9.09 4.81 -20.85
C TYR A 219 -10.13 4.76 -19.73
N TYR A 220 -10.53 5.92 -19.24
CA TYR A 220 -11.50 6.08 -18.14
C TYR A 220 -12.85 6.59 -18.60
N SER A 221 -12.88 7.41 -19.66
CA SER A 221 -14.11 7.97 -20.21
C SER A 221 -14.06 8.00 -21.73
N ALA A 222 -15.24 8.01 -22.35
CA ALA A 222 -15.42 8.14 -23.77
C ALA A 222 -16.63 9.03 -24.10
N TYR A 223 -16.53 9.78 -25.19
CA TYR A 223 -17.60 10.65 -25.66
C TYR A 223 -17.73 10.56 -27.18
N ILE A 224 -18.96 10.61 -27.68
CA ILE A 224 -19.25 10.53 -29.11
C ILE A 224 -19.73 11.90 -29.59
N THR A 225 -19.04 12.46 -30.57
CA THR A 225 -19.52 13.60 -31.38
C THR A 225 -19.98 13.09 -32.75
N GLU A 226 -20.68 13.93 -33.53
CA GLU A 226 -21.33 13.54 -34.80
C GLU A 226 -20.43 12.71 -35.73
N ASN A 227 -19.14 13.05 -35.82
CA ASN A 227 -18.19 12.39 -36.73
C ASN A 227 -16.96 11.81 -36.01
N ARG A 228 -16.97 11.67 -34.67
CA ARG A 228 -15.77 11.24 -33.95
C ARG A 228 -16.09 10.59 -32.62
N ILE A 229 -15.37 9.52 -32.30
CA ILE A 229 -15.31 8.95 -30.95
C ILE A 229 -14.07 9.50 -30.27
N TRP A 230 -14.22 9.94 -29.03
CA TRP A 230 -13.14 10.35 -28.16
C TRP A 230 -13.03 9.37 -27.00
N ALA A 231 -11.80 8.99 -26.65
CA ALA A 231 -11.52 8.25 -25.43
C ALA A 231 -10.37 8.93 -24.69
N VAL A 232 -10.50 9.11 -23.39
CA VAL A 232 -9.48 9.77 -22.56
C VAL A 232 -9.03 8.89 -21.41
N GLY A 233 -7.77 8.99 -21.03
CA GLY A 233 -7.14 8.04 -20.13
C GLY A 233 -5.91 8.55 -19.39
N ASN A 234 -5.13 7.61 -18.85
CA ASN A 234 -3.82 7.90 -18.29
C ASN A 234 -2.77 8.21 -19.38
N GLN A 235 -1.61 8.71 -18.98
CA GLN A 235 -0.49 9.03 -19.89
C GLN A 235 -0.83 10.07 -20.97
N ALA A 236 -1.73 11.00 -20.63
CA ALA A 236 -2.35 11.95 -21.55
C ALA A 236 -2.94 11.29 -22.80
N ALA A 237 -3.37 10.02 -22.69
CA ALA A 237 -4.00 9.32 -23.79
C ALA A 237 -5.33 10.00 -24.10
N ILE A 238 -5.38 10.60 -25.27
CA ILE A 238 -6.59 11.03 -25.95
C ILE A 238 -6.56 10.28 -27.28
N ASP A 239 -7.59 9.49 -27.52
CA ASP A 239 -7.70 8.71 -28.75
C ASP A 239 -8.94 9.16 -29.51
N THR A 240 -8.79 9.23 -30.82
CA THR A 240 -9.84 9.69 -31.71
C THR A 240 -10.02 8.72 -32.87
N ALA A 241 -11.27 8.32 -33.10
CA ALA A 241 -11.66 7.55 -34.28
C ALA A 241 -12.57 8.41 -35.17
N ALA A 242 -12.23 8.51 -36.46
CA ALA A 242 -12.92 9.38 -37.42
C ALA A 242 -14.31 8.89 -37.86
N SER A 243 -14.69 7.67 -37.51
CA SER A 243 -16.04 7.15 -37.72
C SER A 243 -16.35 6.09 -36.66
N VAL A 244 -17.63 5.99 -36.30
CA VAL A 244 -18.15 4.93 -35.42
C VAL A 244 -17.99 3.55 -36.06
N ASP A 245 -17.99 3.48 -37.39
CA ASP A 245 -17.95 2.21 -38.13
C ASP A 245 -16.54 1.63 -38.28
N LYS A 246 -15.49 2.44 -38.11
CA LYS A 246 -14.09 2.01 -38.17
C LYS A 246 -13.29 2.66 -37.05
N LEU A 247 -12.90 1.83 -36.08
CA LEU A 247 -11.95 2.14 -35.01
C LEU A 247 -10.52 2.23 -35.54
N ASP A 248 -10.28 3.14 -36.50
CA ASP A 248 -8.93 3.57 -36.87
C ASP A 248 -8.47 4.59 -35.83
N HIS A 249 -7.94 4.04 -34.73
CA HIS A 249 -7.43 4.79 -33.60
C HIS A 249 -6.25 5.68 -34.01
N ARG A 250 -6.38 6.99 -33.80
CA ARG A 250 -5.29 7.95 -33.97
C ARG A 250 -4.96 8.54 -32.61
N GLN A 251 -3.72 8.27 -32.18
CA GLN A 251 -3.17 8.93 -31.01
C GLN A 251 -3.21 10.45 -31.22
N PHE A 252 -3.76 11.15 -30.24
CA PHE A 252 -3.89 12.59 -30.28
C PHE A 252 -2.53 13.28 -30.40
N ASP A 253 -2.42 14.21 -31.35
CA ASP A 253 -1.21 15.00 -31.55
C ASP A 253 -1.11 16.12 -30.53
N ILE A 254 -0.05 16.07 -29.72
CA ILE A 254 0.22 17.08 -28.69
C ILE A 254 0.44 18.47 -29.28
N SER A 255 0.82 18.58 -30.57
CA SER A 255 0.95 19.87 -31.26
C SER A 255 -0.37 20.63 -31.35
N ASN A 256 -1.51 19.95 -31.17
CA ASN A 256 -2.82 20.59 -31.17
C ASN A 256 -3.12 21.30 -29.85
N ILE A 257 -2.25 21.18 -28.85
CA ILE A 257 -2.36 21.89 -27.57
C ILE A 257 -1.57 23.19 -27.63
N ASP A 258 -2.24 24.28 -27.27
CA ASP A 258 -1.63 25.59 -27.12
C ASP A 258 -1.00 25.74 -25.73
N PHE A 259 0.28 25.39 -25.62
CA PHE A 259 1.09 25.60 -24.41
C PHE A 259 1.54 27.06 -24.24
N GLU A 260 1.40 27.89 -25.28
CA GLU A 260 1.84 29.29 -25.24
C GLU A 260 0.86 30.18 -24.49
N ASN A 261 -0.43 29.94 -24.69
CA ASN A 261 -1.50 30.70 -24.03
C ASN A 261 -2.07 29.99 -22.79
N GLN A 262 -1.31 29.06 -22.22
CA GLN A 262 -1.74 28.32 -21.03
C GLN A 262 -1.98 29.23 -19.83
N LYS A 263 -2.93 28.83 -18.97
CA LYS A 263 -3.17 29.50 -17.69
C LYS A 263 -3.03 28.53 -16.54
N VAL A 264 -2.19 28.88 -15.58
CA VAL A 264 -1.98 28.07 -14.39
C VAL A 264 -2.43 28.88 -13.20
N TYR A 265 -3.16 28.21 -12.32
CA TYR A 265 -3.72 28.80 -11.13
C TYR A 265 -3.31 27.97 -9.91
N ARG A 266 -3.16 28.63 -8.78
CA ARG A 266 -3.06 28.01 -7.46
C ARG A 266 -4.34 28.27 -6.67
N PHE A 267 -4.78 27.26 -5.91
CA PHE A 267 -5.93 27.43 -5.02
C PHE A 267 -5.49 28.18 -3.76
N GLU A 268 -6.25 29.21 -3.41
CA GLU A 268 -6.03 30.03 -2.22
C GLU A 268 -7.18 29.76 -1.21
N PRO A 269 -6.92 28.99 -0.15
CA PRO A 269 -7.96 28.57 0.80
C PRO A 269 -8.62 29.75 1.50
N SER A 270 -7.87 30.82 1.77
CA SER A 270 -8.38 32.01 2.46
C SER A 270 -9.48 32.74 1.68
N MET A 271 -9.43 32.67 0.35
CA MET A 271 -10.41 33.30 -0.54
C MET A 271 -11.38 32.30 -1.17
N ARG A 272 -11.19 30.99 -0.92
CA ARG A 272 -11.90 29.90 -1.61
C ARG A 272 -11.91 30.09 -3.12
N GLY A 273 -10.76 30.47 -3.66
CA GLY A 273 -10.63 30.91 -5.06
C GLY A 273 -9.28 30.55 -5.67
N PHE A 274 -9.12 30.93 -6.92
CA PHE A 274 -7.93 30.64 -7.71
C PHE A 274 -7.18 31.94 -8.01
N MET A 275 -5.87 31.94 -7.80
CA MET A 275 -4.97 33.00 -8.22
C MET A 275 -4.06 32.50 -9.32
N GLU A 276 -3.81 33.31 -10.34
CA GLU A 276 -2.88 32.96 -11.40
C GLU A 276 -1.46 32.77 -10.84
N ASP A 277 -0.77 31.76 -11.35
CA ASP A 277 0.57 31.36 -10.95
C ASP A 277 1.49 31.45 -12.18
N GLU A 278 2.75 31.83 -11.97
CA GLU A 278 3.72 32.00 -13.06
C GLU A 278 4.27 30.66 -13.57
N PHE A 279 4.01 29.57 -12.85
CA PHE A 279 4.41 28.23 -13.27
C PHE A 279 3.77 27.87 -14.62
N ARG A 280 4.56 27.26 -15.51
CA ARG A 280 4.09 26.76 -16.81
C ARG A 280 4.25 25.25 -16.87
N MET A 281 3.24 24.57 -17.39
CA MET A 281 3.31 23.15 -17.66
C MET A 281 4.16 22.90 -18.91
N GLU A 282 5.17 22.06 -18.73
CA GLU A 282 6.02 21.56 -19.81
C GLU A 282 5.32 20.42 -20.58
N PRO A 283 5.55 20.27 -21.89
CA PRO A 283 4.97 19.15 -22.67
C PRO A 283 5.30 17.76 -22.12
N LEU A 284 6.47 17.60 -21.49
CA LEU A 284 6.87 16.33 -20.88
C LEU A 284 6.06 16.01 -19.62
N ASP A 285 5.69 17.04 -18.86
CA ASP A 285 4.83 16.87 -17.68
C ASP A 285 3.38 16.65 -18.09
N PHE A 286 2.93 17.29 -19.16
CA PHE A 286 1.62 17.03 -19.75
C PHE A 286 1.44 15.55 -20.09
N LYS A 287 2.45 14.87 -20.67
CA LYS A 287 2.39 13.43 -20.99
C LYS A 287 2.16 12.51 -19.78
N LYS A 288 2.33 13.00 -18.56
CA LYS A 288 2.05 12.24 -17.32
C LYS A 288 0.61 12.42 -16.83
N SER A 289 -0.18 13.28 -17.50
CA SER A 289 -1.54 13.60 -17.10
C SER A 289 -2.45 12.38 -17.12
N VAL A 290 -3.45 12.40 -16.26
CA VAL A 290 -4.45 11.35 -16.15
C VAL A 290 -5.80 12.01 -16.28
N PHE A 291 -6.47 11.81 -17.42
CA PHE A 291 -7.78 12.38 -17.70
C PHE A 291 -8.88 11.48 -17.18
N SER A 292 -9.73 12.01 -16.32
CA SER A 292 -10.81 11.26 -15.69
C SER A 292 -12.05 11.26 -16.57
N ASP A 293 -12.36 12.40 -17.22
CA ASP A 293 -13.59 12.52 -17.99
C ASP A 293 -13.47 13.50 -19.19
N ILE A 294 -14.38 13.35 -20.15
CA ILE A 294 -14.50 14.18 -21.35
C ILE A 294 -15.97 14.41 -21.72
N GLN A 295 -16.29 15.66 -22.06
CA GLN A 295 -17.62 16.03 -22.52
C GLN A 295 -17.58 17.07 -23.64
N PHE A 296 -18.54 17.00 -24.57
CA PHE A 296 -18.77 18.04 -25.57
C PHE A 296 -20.18 18.63 -25.50
N ILE A 297 -20.30 19.90 -25.89
CA ILE A 297 -21.56 20.59 -26.19
C ILE A 297 -21.38 21.36 -27.50
N GLY A 298 -21.94 20.81 -28.58
CA GLY A 298 -21.69 21.29 -29.94
C GLY A 298 -20.20 21.19 -30.30
N LYS A 299 -19.58 22.32 -30.63
CA LYS A 299 -18.14 22.39 -30.93
C LYS A 299 -17.27 22.66 -29.69
N ASN A 300 -17.88 22.98 -28.54
CA ASN A 300 -17.15 23.18 -27.30
C ASN A 300 -16.93 21.82 -26.64
N GLY A 301 -15.72 21.60 -26.13
CA GLY A 301 -15.36 20.34 -25.48
C GLY A 301 -14.40 20.58 -24.33
N TRP A 302 -14.47 19.71 -23.34
CA TRP A 302 -13.66 19.78 -22.14
C TRP A 302 -13.15 18.39 -21.80
N VAL A 303 -11.86 18.29 -21.48
CA VAL A 303 -11.23 17.10 -20.90
C VAL A 303 -10.68 17.51 -19.55
N VAL A 304 -10.96 16.74 -18.50
CA VAL A 304 -10.52 17.07 -17.15
C VAL A 304 -9.80 15.90 -16.52
N GLY A 305 -8.86 16.19 -15.61
CA GLY A 305 -8.02 15.16 -15.05
C GLY A 305 -7.43 15.46 -13.69
N ARG A 306 -6.58 14.52 -13.26
CA ARG A 306 -5.81 14.60 -12.02
C ARG A 306 -4.73 15.67 -12.12
N GLY A 307 -4.32 16.21 -10.97
CA GLY A 307 -3.35 17.31 -10.92
C GLY A 307 -3.86 18.61 -11.53
N GLY A 308 -5.17 18.80 -11.61
CA GLY A 308 -5.82 20.07 -11.93
C GLY A 308 -5.85 20.39 -13.41
N VAL A 309 -5.50 19.44 -14.29
CA VAL A 309 -5.40 19.68 -15.73
C VAL A 309 -6.78 19.70 -16.37
N ILE A 310 -7.03 20.76 -17.13
CA ILE A 310 -8.23 20.96 -17.93
C ILE A 310 -7.77 21.29 -19.35
N LEU A 311 -8.32 20.59 -20.33
CA LEU A 311 -8.22 20.97 -21.74
C LEU A 311 -9.58 21.48 -22.19
N SER A 312 -9.61 22.59 -22.90
CA SER A 312 -10.83 23.12 -23.51
C SER A 312 -10.65 23.35 -25.01
N THR A 313 -11.69 23.10 -25.78
CA THR A 313 -11.76 23.37 -27.22
C THR A 313 -13.02 24.14 -27.53
N THR A 314 -12.97 24.99 -28.56
CA THR A 314 -14.15 25.67 -29.15
C THR A 314 -14.39 25.28 -30.61
N ASN A 315 -13.50 24.48 -31.20
CA ASN A 315 -13.51 24.12 -32.62
C ASN A 315 -13.64 22.60 -32.86
N GLY A 316 -14.36 21.90 -31.98
CA GLY A 316 -14.62 20.46 -32.10
C GLY A 316 -13.39 19.57 -31.86
N GLY A 317 -12.39 20.07 -31.14
CA GLY A 317 -11.18 19.35 -30.77
C GLY A 317 -10.09 19.38 -31.83
N SER A 318 -10.12 20.37 -32.73
CA SER A 318 -9.03 20.60 -33.69
C SER A 318 -7.83 21.27 -33.02
N SER A 319 -8.07 22.13 -32.03
CA SER A 319 -7.05 22.68 -31.13
C SER A 319 -7.58 22.78 -29.72
N TRP A 320 -6.69 22.68 -28.74
CA TRP A 320 -7.02 22.66 -27.32
C TRP A 320 -6.21 23.69 -26.55
N LEU A 321 -6.88 24.42 -25.67
CA LEU A 321 -6.25 25.29 -24.68
C LEU A 321 -6.07 24.51 -23.39
N ILE A 322 -4.89 24.61 -22.77
CA ILE A 322 -4.60 23.98 -21.49
C ILE A 322 -4.70 24.98 -20.35
N GLU A 323 -5.42 24.57 -19.31
CA GLU A 323 -5.51 25.26 -18.03
C GLU A 323 -5.18 24.31 -16.88
N LYS A 324 -4.62 24.84 -15.80
CA LYS A 324 -4.28 24.06 -14.61
C LYS A 324 -4.81 24.74 -13.35
N LEU A 325 -5.69 24.06 -12.62
CA LEU A 325 -6.27 24.53 -11.36
C LEU A 325 -5.58 23.83 -10.17
N GLY A 326 -4.38 24.30 -9.84
CA GLY A 326 -3.59 23.81 -8.73
C GLY A 326 -3.25 22.33 -8.83
N SER A 327 -3.40 21.63 -7.71
CA SER A 327 -3.14 20.19 -7.58
C SER A 327 -4.40 19.39 -7.27
N LEU A 328 -5.57 19.91 -7.68
CA LEU A 328 -6.85 19.24 -7.48
C LEU A 328 -6.96 17.99 -8.36
N ASN A 329 -7.73 16.98 -7.96
CA ASN A 329 -8.04 15.87 -8.86
C ASN A 329 -9.52 15.90 -9.22
N PHE A 330 -9.80 16.15 -10.50
CA PHE A 330 -11.16 16.09 -11.02
C PHE A 330 -11.57 14.63 -11.23
N THR A 331 -12.75 14.29 -10.74
CA THR A 331 -13.32 12.95 -10.92
C THR A 331 -14.28 12.90 -12.08
N ASP A 332 -15.07 13.96 -12.30
CA ASP A 332 -16.08 14.01 -13.35
C ASP A 332 -16.42 15.46 -13.75
N ILE A 333 -16.88 15.67 -14.98
CA ILE A 333 -17.33 16.96 -15.52
C ILE A 333 -18.77 16.87 -16.03
N HIS A 334 -19.58 17.86 -15.66
CA HIS A 334 -20.92 17.99 -16.25
C HIS A 334 -21.25 19.44 -16.61
N MET A 335 -21.22 19.70 -17.91
CA MET A 335 -21.66 20.93 -18.55
C MET A 335 -23.15 20.83 -18.87
N LEU A 336 -23.92 21.83 -18.44
CA LEU A 336 -25.34 21.98 -18.79
C LEU A 336 -25.51 22.65 -20.15
N ASN A 337 -24.57 23.53 -20.50
CA ASN A 337 -24.51 24.23 -21.78
C ASN A 337 -23.08 24.73 -22.00
N ALA A 338 -22.85 25.47 -23.09
CA ALA A 338 -21.53 25.95 -23.47
C ALA A 338 -20.85 26.90 -22.45
N LYS A 339 -21.60 27.43 -21.48
CA LYS A 339 -21.12 28.38 -20.47
C LYS A 339 -21.17 27.82 -19.05
N LYS A 340 -22.25 27.14 -18.70
CA LYS A 340 -22.50 26.68 -17.34
C LYS A 340 -22.15 25.20 -17.19
N GLY A 341 -21.39 24.88 -16.15
CA GLY A 341 -21.08 23.50 -15.79
C GLY A 341 -20.43 23.35 -14.44
N PHE A 342 -20.14 22.09 -14.12
CA PHE A 342 -19.72 21.65 -12.80
C PHE A 342 -18.55 20.68 -12.91
N LEU A 343 -17.63 20.77 -11.95
CA LEU A 343 -16.55 19.83 -11.74
C LEU A 343 -16.59 19.32 -10.31
N VAL A 344 -16.47 18.02 -10.17
CA VAL A 344 -16.38 17.37 -8.87
C VAL A 344 -14.97 16.83 -8.64
N THR A 345 -14.56 16.77 -7.38
CA THR A 345 -13.17 16.50 -6.99
C THR A 345 -13.05 15.37 -5.97
N ASP A 346 -11.85 14.80 -5.85
CA ASP A 346 -11.56 13.74 -4.89
C ASP A 346 -11.40 14.20 -3.43
N ASN A 347 -11.41 15.51 -3.18
CA ASN A 347 -11.29 16.10 -1.84
C ASN A 347 -12.57 16.81 -1.36
N GLY A 348 -13.70 16.61 -2.04
CA GLY A 348 -15.01 17.09 -1.58
C GLY A 348 -15.38 18.50 -2.05
N MET A 349 -14.60 19.11 -2.92
CA MET A 349 -14.91 20.41 -3.54
C MET A 349 -15.83 20.22 -4.75
N LEU A 350 -16.82 21.12 -4.90
CA LEU A 350 -17.60 21.31 -6.12
C LEU A 350 -17.18 22.63 -6.77
N LEU A 351 -16.69 22.56 -8.00
CA LEU A 351 -16.33 23.71 -8.80
C LEU A 351 -17.48 24.01 -9.78
N THR A 352 -17.86 25.28 -9.90
CA THR A 352 -18.90 25.73 -10.83
C THR A 352 -18.35 26.82 -11.75
N THR A 353 -18.59 26.66 -13.05
CA THR A 353 -18.29 27.67 -14.08
C THR A 353 -19.59 28.23 -14.65
N GLU A 354 -19.58 29.51 -15.01
CA GLU A 354 -20.67 30.22 -15.68
C GLU A 354 -20.21 30.89 -17.00
N ASP A 355 -18.96 30.66 -17.40
CA ASP A 355 -18.30 31.29 -18.56
C ASP A 355 -17.57 30.31 -19.49
N GLY A 356 -17.88 29.01 -19.38
CA GLY A 356 -17.39 27.95 -20.26
C GLY A 356 -16.04 27.39 -19.83
N ALA A 357 -15.85 27.23 -18.52
CA ALA A 357 -14.62 26.78 -17.86
C ALA A 357 -13.47 27.79 -17.85
N LYS A 358 -13.71 29.09 -18.10
CA LYS A 358 -12.65 30.12 -18.04
C LYS A 358 -12.40 30.61 -16.62
N SER A 359 -13.43 30.55 -15.78
CA SER A 359 -13.33 30.79 -14.34
C SER A 359 -14.19 29.80 -13.57
N TRP A 360 -13.77 29.55 -12.33
CA TRP A 360 -14.36 28.57 -11.43
C TRP A 360 -14.60 29.16 -10.05
N SER A 361 -15.82 28.99 -9.57
CA SER A 361 -16.20 29.25 -8.18
C SER A 361 -16.23 27.94 -7.40
N VAL A 362 -15.74 27.97 -6.16
CA VAL A 362 -15.61 26.78 -5.32
C VAL A 362 -16.72 26.75 -4.27
N LYS A 363 -17.36 25.59 -4.14
CA LYS A 363 -18.28 25.27 -3.06
C LYS A 363 -17.75 24.08 -2.26
N GLU A 364 -17.70 24.25 -0.95
CA GLU A 364 -17.31 23.24 0.03
C GLU A 364 -18.45 23.04 1.03
N TRP A 365 -18.44 21.89 1.73
CA TRP A 365 -19.36 21.60 2.80
C TRP A 365 -18.60 21.34 4.09
N ASP A 366 -18.99 22.02 5.15
CA ASP A 366 -18.33 21.89 6.46
C ASP A 366 -18.38 20.43 6.94
N GLY A 367 -17.21 19.88 7.27
CA GLY A 367 -17.07 18.50 7.75
C GLY A 367 -17.09 17.42 6.66
N TYR A 368 -17.19 17.77 5.37
CA TYR A 368 -17.06 16.82 4.26
C TYR A 368 -15.80 17.07 3.45
N SER A 369 -14.88 16.10 3.47
CA SER A 369 -13.61 16.13 2.73
C SER A 369 -13.35 14.83 1.94
N SER A 370 -14.42 14.08 1.63
CA SER A 370 -14.33 12.79 0.93
C SER A 370 -14.58 12.95 -0.57
N ARG A 371 -14.26 11.93 -1.36
CA ARG A 371 -14.35 12.00 -2.83
C ARG A 371 -15.79 12.12 -3.30
N TRP A 372 -16.04 13.08 -4.19
CA TRP A 372 -17.18 13.05 -5.10
C TRP A 372 -16.83 12.17 -6.29
N ASN A 373 -17.69 11.22 -6.62
CA ASN A 373 -17.41 10.19 -7.62
C ASN A 373 -17.94 10.56 -9.01
N GLU A 374 -19.18 11.04 -9.10
CA GLU A 374 -19.87 11.28 -10.37
C GLU A 374 -20.93 12.36 -10.18
N ILE A 375 -21.23 13.09 -11.26
CA ILE A 375 -22.26 14.12 -11.34
C ILE A 375 -23.12 13.94 -12.59
N ALA A 376 -24.43 13.94 -12.41
CA ALA A 376 -25.37 13.80 -13.51
C ALA A 376 -26.49 14.83 -13.40
N PHE A 377 -26.95 15.33 -14.54
CA PHE A 377 -28.12 16.21 -14.62
C PHE A 377 -29.16 15.70 -15.62
N GLN A 378 -30.41 16.03 -15.32
CA GLN A 378 -31.54 16.00 -16.21
C GLN A 378 -32.31 17.32 -16.08
N GLY A 379 -32.15 18.20 -17.07
CA GLY A 379 -32.68 19.56 -17.00
C GLY A 379 -32.06 20.34 -15.82
N GLU A 380 -32.90 20.90 -14.95
CA GLU A 380 -32.43 21.61 -13.74
C GLU A 380 -32.18 20.68 -12.54
N THR A 381 -32.55 19.41 -12.63
CA THR A 381 -32.32 18.45 -11.54
C THR A 381 -30.95 17.82 -11.73
N GLY A 382 -30.13 17.86 -10.69
CA GLY A 382 -28.79 17.30 -10.69
C GLY A 382 -28.54 16.47 -9.44
N ILE A 383 -27.69 15.47 -9.58
CA ILE A 383 -27.26 14.61 -8.48
C ILE A 383 -25.74 14.48 -8.52
N ILE A 384 -25.11 14.56 -7.35
CA ILE A 384 -23.70 14.22 -7.15
C ILE A 384 -23.66 13.10 -6.15
N VAL A 385 -22.90 12.04 -6.44
CA VAL A 385 -22.68 10.93 -5.52
C VAL A 385 -21.25 10.97 -5.01
N GLY A 386 -21.05 10.63 -3.74
CA GLY A 386 -19.74 10.63 -3.11
C GLY A 386 -19.56 9.48 -2.13
N ASP A 387 -18.36 9.39 -1.58
CA ASP A 387 -18.01 8.38 -0.60
C ASP A 387 -18.85 8.53 0.69
N LYS A 388 -18.89 7.44 1.47
CA LYS A 388 -19.60 7.35 2.76
C LYS A 388 -21.13 7.52 2.66
N GLY A 389 -21.70 7.15 1.51
CA GLY A 389 -23.14 7.22 1.27
C GLY A 389 -23.67 8.64 1.10
N THR A 390 -22.80 9.61 0.85
CA THR A 390 -23.19 11.01 0.68
C THR A 390 -23.69 11.27 -0.73
N ILE A 391 -24.79 11.99 -0.83
CA ILE A 391 -25.41 12.43 -2.08
C ILE A 391 -25.73 13.91 -1.97
N LEU A 392 -25.48 14.67 -3.04
CA LEU A 392 -26.00 16.02 -3.21
C LEU A 392 -27.08 16.02 -4.26
N ILE A 393 -28.17 16.75 -4.01
CA ILE A 393 -29.26 16.91 -4.97
C ILE A 393 -29.51 18.40 -5.18
N THR A 394 -29.63 18.81 -6.43
CA THR A 394 -30.13 20.11 -6.83
C THR A 394 -31.40 19.95 -7.67
N LYS A 395 -32.31 20.93 -7.58
CA LYS A 395 -33.51 21.00 -8.42
C LYS A 395 -33.60 22.31 -9.22
N ASN A 396 -32.55 23.15 -9.13
CA ASN A 396 -32.55 24.51 -9.68
C ASN A 396 -31.26 24.80 -10.46
N GLY A 397 -30.73 23.78 -11.15
CA GLY A 397 -29.55 23.90 -12.01
C GLY A 397 -28.28 24.21 -11.22
N GLY A 398 -28.17 23.65 -10.00
CA GLY A 398 -26.98 23.76 -9.15
C GLY A 398 -26.79 25.10 -8.44
N LYS A 399 -27.83 25.96 -8.37
CA LYS A 399 -27.79 27.16 -7.51
C LYS A 399 -27.73 26.76 -6.04
N ASP A 400 -28.59 25.83 -5.65
CA ASP A 400 -28.63 25.24 -4.31
C ASP A 400 -28.45 23.73 -4.37
N TRP A 401 -27.77 23.19 -3.37
CA TRP A 401 -27.48 21.77 -3.25
C TRP A 401 -27.87 21.30 -1.86
N LEU A 402 -28.77 20.32 -1.81
CA LEU A 402 -29.17 19.64 -0.59
C LEU A 402 -28.26 18.42 -0.40
N MET A 403 -27.53 18.38 0.71
CA MET A 403 -26.75 17.19 1.09
C MET A 403 -27.61 16.22 1.87
N ALA A 404 -27.57 14.95 1.47
CA ALA A 404 -28.15 13.82 2.19
C ALA A 404 -27.08 12.75 2.40
N VAL A 405 -27.12 12.08 3.54
CA VAL A 405 -26.25 10.93 3.83
C VAL A 405 -27.13 9.70 4.01
N ILE A 406 -26.92 8.70 3.16
CA ILE A 406 -27.59 7.41 3.26
C ILE A 406 -26.78 6.55 4.22
N ASN A 407 -27.20 6.50 5.49
CA ASN A 407 -26.55 5.73 6.55
C ASN A 407 -26.90 4.22 6.53
N GLU A 408 -27.49 3.69 5.46
CA GLU A 408 -28.13 2.37 5.48
C GLU A 408 -27.27 1.27 4.81
N ALA A 409 -26.47 0.55 5.60
CA ALA A 409 -26.02 -0.79 5.21
C ALA A 409 -27.03 -1.83 5.71
N LYS A 410 -27.94 -2.33 4.86
CA LYS A 410 -28.87 -3.40 5.27
C LYS A 410 -28.17 -4.77 5.24
N ARG A 411 -28.17 -5.49 6.38
CA ARG A 411 -27.81 -6.92 6.45
C ARG A 411 -29.01 -7.72 6.94
N LYS A 412 -29.44 -8.72 6.17
CA LYS A 412 -30.58 -9.60 6.51
C LYS A 412 -31.85 -8.82 6.91
N ASN A 413 -32.24 -7.84 6.09
CA ASN A 413 -33.45 -7.04 6.30
C ASN A 413 -33.48 -6.24 7.63
N ARG A 414 -32.30 -6.01 8.22
CA ARG A 414 -32.09 -5.10 9.36
C ARG A 414 -31.06 -4.06 8.97
N TYR A 415 -31.27 -2.82 9.39
CA TYR A 415 -30.28 -1.75 9.31
C TYR A 415 -29.07 -2.15 10.16
N VAL A 416 -27.85 -2.09 9.61
CA VAL A 416 -26.57 -2.42 10.28
C VAL A 416 -25.65 -1.22 10.25
#